data_AF-A0A355UKT2-F1
#
_entry.id   AF-A0A355UKT2-F1
#
_cell.length_a   1.000
_cell.length_b   1.000
_cell.length_c   1.000
_cell.angle_alpha   90.00
_cell.angle_beta   90.00
_cell.angle_gamma   90.00
#
_symmetry.space_group_name_H-M   'P 1'
#
loop_
_entity.id
_entity.type
_entity.pdbx_description
1 polymer ?
#
loop_
_entity_poly.entity_id
_entity_poly.type
_entity_poly.pdbx_seq_one_letter_code
_entity_poly.pdbx_strand_id
1 'polypeptide(L)'
;MTQKPASEETIHRLYENMGNNFSLYVPILCSCVSSLESLEDIDEKEYKCIKEFKLWKIFIRLYVFSLLMDLDLSTFLRANFRTMLVPEKRFNLKYINVITLEGYKYLFGFGKDKDNAIWAKFKILAKEINDSELLTDINKIEQQAKEFENSYALSTDKDTRNLSIHYDLYPQKVYDFLIQIGEDTETNRINAFLKIIKDILPFLHKYILKFQIPLIYSTDNYNIDVREKINYFPDGNNKLFNELGAQITLYSNNLDSIVSNCKKTKIVQDKFKLGETFEGRLQTIVKSIYLGVHIHFIYLDLASAIRAYLSSEYYFEKQLNLRRINIIVYEGFNHIYGYTDIEQSKSFWKQNIYSILISSTDKNLTDLLVKIERELKELAVSDDINNMQLRECSVHYRFKDRDNTLTLFNALVKTNPLIEMNKAMKLLKILPELINLNTNSISVVNSTELEKIKLSNADTIEKIDSCLMMIEQANVDPELKLKTIETINAIKKLL
;
A
#
# COMPACT_ATOMS: atom_id res chain seq x y z
N MET A 1 -8.29 -5.86 32.41
CA MET A 1 -9.56 -6.23 31.78
C MET A 1 -9.24 -7.13 30.60
N THR A 2 -9.81 -8.33 30.51
CA THR A 2 -9.74 -9.15 29.30
C THR A 2 -10.53 -8.44 28.20
N GLN A 3 -9.85 -8.01 27.13
CA GLN A 3 -10.50 -7.41 25.97
C GLN A 3 -11.41 -8.46 25.32
N LYS A 4 -12.68 -8.12 25.16
CA LYS A 4 -13.68 -8.96 24.49
C LYS A 4 -13.88 -8.41 23.07
N PRO A 5 -13.90 -9.26 22.02
CA PRO A 5 -14.24 -8.82 20.67
C PRO A 5 -15.60 -8.10 20.64
N ALA A 6 -15.73 -7.11 19.76
CA ALA A 6 -17.00 -6.45 19.51
C ALA A 6 -18.04 -7.48 19.02
N SER A 7 -19.29 -7.35 19.49
CA SER A 7 -20.38 -8.17 18.97
C SER A 7 -20.70 -7.82 17.52
N GLU A 8 -21.28 -8.75 16.77
CA GLU A 8 -21.78 -8.49 15.41
C GLU A 8 -22.74 -7.29 15.37
N GLU A 9 -23.63 -7.17 16.36
CA GLU A 9 -24.53 -6.02 16.51
C GLU A 9 -23.76 -4.70 16.70
N THR A 10 -22.65 -4.71 17.43
CA THR A 10 -21.81 -3.52 17.62
C THR A 10 -21.10 -3.14 16.33
N ILE A 11 -20.56 -4.12 15.62
CA ILE A 11 -19.92 -3.92 14.31
C ILE A 11 -20.93 -3.36 13.30
N HIS A 12 -22.14 -3.93 13.26
CA HIS A 12 -23.22 -3.45 12.39
C HIS A 12 -23.64 -2.02 12.74
N ARG A 13 -23.78 -1.67 14.03
CA ARG A 13 -24.05 -0.27 14.42
C ARG A 13 -22.94 0.69 14.01
N LEU A 14 -21.66 0.31 14.18
CA LEU A 14 -20.54 1.15 13.75
C LEU A 14 -20.56 1.35 12.23
N TYR A 15 -20.82 0.27 11.49
CA TYR A 15 -20.98 0.28 10.06
C TYR A 15 -22.07 1.26 9.61
N GLU A 16 -23.31 1.11 10.12
CA GLU A 16 -24.44 1.98 9.79
C GLU A 16 -24.18 3.45 10.15
N ASN A 17 -23.62 3.70 11.35
CA ASN A 17 -23.31 5.06 11.80
C ASN A 17 -22.28 5.75 10.89
N MET A 18 -21.25 5.04 10.45
CA MET A 18 -20.28 5.55 9.48
C MET A 18 -20.90 5.76 8.09
N GLY A 19 -21.94 4.99 7.75
CA GLY A 19 -22.72 5.20 6.52
C GLY A 19 -23.51 6.50 6.55
N ASN A 20 -24.14 6.79 7.69
CA ASN A 20 -24.91 8.02 7.90
C ASN A 20 -24.04 9.29 7.76
N ASN A 21 -22.74 9.20 8.04
CA ASN A 21 -21.81 10.32 7.85
C ASN A 21 -21.76 10.80 6.39
N PHE A 22 -21.96 9.93 5.38
CA PHE A 22 -21.97 10.36 3.98
C PHE A 22 -23.12 11.33 3.69
N SER A 23 -24.34 10.99 4.12
CA SER A 23 -25.52 11.84 3.94
C SER A 23 -25.41 13.16 4.71
N LEU A 24 -24.73 13.15 5.86
CA LEU A 24 -24.55 14.34 6.70
C LEU A 24 -23.42 15.26 6.21
N TYR A 25 -22.26 14.70 5.88
CA TYR A 25 -21.03 15.46 5.67
C TYR A 25 -20.75 15.80 4.21
N VAL A 26 -21.23 15.03 3.23
CA VAL A 26 -21.00 15.34 1.80
C VAL A 26 -21.62 16.69 1.40
N PRO A 27 -22.87 17.03 1.77
CA PRO A 27 -23.43 18.34 1.42
C PRO A 27 -22.66 19.52 2.04
N ILE A 28 -22.21 19.35 3.29
CA ILE A 28 -21.41 20.34 4.01
C ILE A 28 -20.04 20.49 3.34
N LEU A 29 -19.41 19.37 2.97
CA LEU A 29 -18.13 19.35 2.27
C LEU A 29 -18.22 20.09 0.94
N CYS A 30 -19.25 19.82 0.12
CA CYS A 30 -19.49 20.53 -1.13
C CYS A 30 -19.64 22.04 -0.92
N SER A 31 -20.42 22.46 0.09
CA SER A 31 -20.61 23.88 0.42
C SER A 31 -19.29 24.53 0.86
N CYS A 32 -18.49 23.86 1.69
CA CYS A 32 -17.18 24.33 2.12
C CYS A 32 -16.19 24.43 0.94
N VAL A 33 -16.21 23.47 0.02
CA VAL A 33 -15.39 23.49 -1.19
C VAL A 33 -15.76 24.67 -2.08
N SER A 34 -17.04 24.87 -2.41
CA SER A 34 -17.48 26.02 -3.22
C SER A 34 -17.12 27.36 -2.56
N SER A 35 -17.20 27.43 -1.23
CA SER A 35 -16.78 28.60 -0.46
C SER A 35 -15.27 28.83 -0.60
N LEU A 36 -14.47 27.78 -0.47
CA LEU A 36 -13.02 27.88 -0.57
C LEU A 36 -12.57 28.28 -1.99
N GLU A 37 -13.14 27.67 -3.03
CA GLU A 37 -12.87 28.02 -4.43
C GLU A 37 -13.16 29.51 -4.68
N SER A 38 -14.32 29.98 -4.25
CA SER A 38 -14.71 31.39 -4.42
C SER A 38 -13.80 32.37 -3.65
N LEU A 39 -13.25 31.95 -2.51
CA LEU A 39 -12.30 32.76 -1.73
C LEU A 39 -10.89 32.74 -2.34
N GLU A 40 -10.50 31.66 -3.02
CA GLU A 40 -9.21 31.55 -3.69
C GLU A 40 -9.09 32.46 -4.92
N ASP A 41 -10.22 32.78 -5.57
CA ASP A 41 -10.29 33.68 -6.73
C ASP A 41 -10.12 35.18 -6.38
N ILE A 42 -10.20 35.55 -5.10
CA ILE A 42 -10.10 36.94 -4.63
C ILE A 42 -8.64 37.27 -4.27
N ASP A 43 -8.09 38.37 -4.81
CA ASP A 43 -6.78 38.89 -4.41
C ASP A 43 -6.83 39.34 -2.93
N GLU A 44 -5.96 38.75 -2.11
CA GLU A 44 -5.88 39.07 -0.67
C GLU A 44 -5.63 40.56 -0.40
N LYS A 45 -5.00 41.28 -1.34
CA LYS A 45 -4.72 42.72 -1.22
C LYS A 45 -5.95 43.59 -1.41
N GLU A 46 -6.99 43.06 -2.03
CA GLU A 46 -8.26 43.77 -2.26
C GLU A 46 -9.17 43.72 -1.02
N TYR A 47 -8.85 42.89 -0.03
CA TYR A 47 -9.65 42.76 1.19
C TYR A 47 -9.24 43.75 2.28
N LYS A 48 -10.23 44.44 2.85
CA LYS A 48 -10.03 45.52 3.85
C LYS A 48 -9.31 45.05 5.12
N CYS A 49 -9.50 43.80 5.52
CA CYS A 49 -8.79 43.16 6.64
C CYS A 49 -8.12 41.84 6.20
N ILE A 50 -6.85 41.95 5.76
CA ILE A 50 -6.06 40.81 5.24
C ILE A 50 -5.97 39.65 6.24
N LYS A 51 -5.87 39.95 7.54
CA LYS A 51 -5.70 38.93 8.60
C LYS A 51 -6.95 38.07 8.79
N GLU A 52 -8.11 38.70 8.85
CA GLU A 52 -9.41 38.01 8.93
C GLU A 52 -9.64 37.17 7.68
N PHE A 53 -9.34 37.71 6.51
CA PHE A 53 -9.48 36.98 5.25
C PHE A 53 -8.60 35.71 5.19
N LYS A 54 -7.34 35.81 5.64
CA LYS A 54 -6.44 34.65 5.77
C LYS A 54 -6.96 33.63 6.79
N LEU A 55 -7.51 34.11 7.91
CA LEU A 55 -8.13 33.27 8.91
C LEU A 55 -9.34 32.51 8.33
N TRP A 56 -10.16 33.16 7.51
CA TRP A 56 -11.31 32.54 6.87
C TRP A 56 -10.92 31.40 5.93
N LYS A 57 -9.94 31.66 5.05
CA LYS A 57 -9.40 30.65 4.14
C LYS A 57 -8.90 29.41 4.90
N ILE A 58 -8.15 29.60 5.99
CA ILE A 58 -7.62 28.45 6.74
C ILE A 58 -8.69 27.71 7.54
N PHE A 59 -9.72 28.39 8.06
CA PHE A 59 -10.86 27.73 8.73
C PHE A 59 -11.61 26.83 7.77
N ILE A 60 -11.99 27.35 6.60
CA ILE A 60 -12.74 26.57 5.61
C ILE A 60 -11.89 25.41 5.10
N ARG A 61 -10.59 25.61 4.88
CA ARG A 61 -9.68 24.55 4.46
C ARG A 61 -9.52 23.44 5.50
N LEU A 62 -9.39 23.80 6.78
CA LEU A 62 -9.42 22.84 7.88
C LEU A 62 -10.74 22.09 7.93
N TYR A 63 -11.86 22.74 7.58
CA TYR A 63 -13.17 22.12 7.59
C TYR A 63 -13.35 21.12 6.45
N VAL A 64 -12.98 21.51 5.22
CA VAL A 64 -12.90 20.63 4.05
C VAL A 64 -12.07 19.40 4.38
N PHE A 65 -10.86 19.59 4.92
CA PHE A 65 -9.98 18.49 5.30
C PHE A 65 -10.62 17.57 6.35
N SER A 66 -11.20 18.13 7.41
CA SER A 66 -11.75 17.35 8.52
C SER A 66 -12.96 16.51 8.08
N LEU A 67 -13.82 17.07 7.22
CA LEU A 67 -14.95 16.36 6.63
C LEU A 67 -14.45 15.24 5.69
N LEU A 68 -13.47 15.54 4.82
CA LEU A 68 -12.88 14.55 3.93
C LEU A 68 -12.22 13.40 4.71
N MET A 69 -11.50 13.72 5.79
CA MET A 69 -10.82 12.74 6.64
C MET A 69 -11.80 11.81 7.37
N ASP A 70 -12.91 12.35 7.89
CA ASP A 70 -13.96 11.53 8.50
C ASP A 70 -14.59 10.58 7.47
N LEU A 71 -14.87 11.07 6.26
CA LEU A 71 -15.40 10.26 5.16
C LEU A 71 -14.40 9.19 4.68
N ASP A 72 -13.11 9.51 4.61
CA ASP A 72 -12.04 8.55 4.32
C ASP A 72 -12.03 7.43 5.36
N LEU A 73 -11.88 7.78 6.65
CA LEU A 73 -11.82 6.79 7.73
C LEU A 73 -13.10 5.94 7.76
N SER A 74 -14.27 6.56 7.60
CA SER A 74 -15.57 5.87 7.50
C SER A 74 -15.61 4.88 6.33
N THR A 75 -15.11 5.26 5.15
CA THR A 75 -15.07 4.39 3.96
C THR A 75 -14.30 3.11 4.23
N PHE A 76 -13.06 3.24 4.72
CA PHE A 76 -12.17 2.09 4.81
C PHE A 76 -12.46 1.23 6.05
N LEU A 77 -12.96 1.82 7.15
CA LEU A 77 -13.50 1.06 8.28
C LEU A 77 -14.74 0.28 7.89
N ARG A 78 -15.67 0.87 7.12
CA ARG A 78 -16.82 0.13 6.58
C ARG A 78 -16.39 -1.04 5.72
N ALA A 79 -15.43 -0.86 4.83
CA ALA A 79 -14.85 -1.96 4.04
C ALA A 79 -14.22 -3.05 4.93
N ASN A 80 -13.55 -2.67 6.03
CA ASN A 80 -13.00 -3.62 7.00
C ASN A 80 -14.08 -4.40 7.76
N PHE A 81 -15.16 -3.73 8.18
CA PHE A 81 -16.28 -4.36 8.90
C PHE A 81 -17.09 -5.33 8.04
N ARG A 82 -17.21 -5.07 6.73
CA ARG A 82 -17.95 -5.95 5.80
C ARG A 82 -17.21 -7.25 5.50
N THR A 83 -15.88 -7.27 5.54
CA THR A 83 -15.13 -8.45 5.13
C THR A 83 -14.95 -9.46 6.27
N MET A 84 -15.18 -10.73 5.94
CA MET A 84 -14.90 -11.87 6.81
C MET A 84 -13.53 -12.52 6.49
N LEU A 85 -12.85 -12.07 5.44
CA LEU A 85 -11.57 -12.63 5.02
C LEU A 85 -10.43 -11.96 5.80
N VAL A 86 -9.73 -12.72 6.63
CA VAL A 86 -8.59 -12.23 7.41
C VAL A 86 -7.51 -11.55 6.55
N PRO A 87 -7.11 -12.08 5.37
CA PRO A 87 -6.15 -11.39 4.51
C PRO A 87 -6.68 -10.02 4.04
N GLU A 88 -7.94 -9.96 3.60
CA GLU A 88 -8.57 -8.70 3.14
C GLU A 88 -8.63 -7.67 4.27
N LYS A 89 -8.97 -8.10 5.50
CA LYS A 89 -8.93 -7.24 6.69
C LYS A 89 -7.56 -6.61 6.91
N ARG A 90 -6.47 -7.37 6.78
CA ARG A 90 -5.09 -6.85 6.94
C ARG A 90 -4.78 -5.75 5.93
N PHE A 91 -5.16 -5.92 4.66
CA PHE A 91 -4.95 -4.89 3.64
C PHE A 91 -5.83 -3.65 3.88
N ASN A 92 -7.06 -3.83 4.37
CA ASN A 92 -7.90 -2.71 4.76
C ASN A 92 -7.29 -1.93 5.94
N LEU A 93 -6.86 -2.60 7.00
CA LEU A 93 -6.20 -1.97 8.15
C LEU A 93 -4.88 -1.29 7.79
N LYS A 94 -4.06 -1.94 6.95
CA LYS A 94 -2.84 -1.36 6.37
C LYS A 94 -3.13 0.00 5.74
N TYR A 95 -4.16 0.07 4.90
CA TYR A 95 -4.52 1.32 4.23
C TYR A 95 -5.12 2.35 5.19
N ILE A 96 -5.94 1.93 6.16
CA ILE A 96 -6.47 2.84 7.19
C ILE A 96 -5.34 3.47 8.03
N ASN A 97 -4.30 2.71 8.34
CA ASN A 97 -3.13 3.23 9.04
C ASN A 97 -2.41 4.31 8.21
N VAL A 98 -2.21 4.06 6.91
CA VAL A 98 -1.62 5.02 5.97
C VAL A 98 -2.39 6.35 5.97
N ILE A 99 -3.71 6.33 5.78
CA ILE A 99 -4.51 7.57 5.75
C ILE A 99 -4.53 8.28 7.11
N THR A 100 -4.51 7.53 8.21
CA THR A 100 -4.47 8.08 9.57
C THR A 100 -3.18 8.87 9.78
N LEU A 101 -2.03 8.29 9.42
CA LEU A 101 -0.73 8.93 9.58
C LEU A 101 -0.52 10.08 8.59
N GLU A 102 -1.01 9.97 7.35
CA GLU A 102 -1.00 11.10 6.40
C GLU A 102 -1.91 12.25 6.86
N GLY A 103 -3.08 11.93 7.41
CA GLY A 103 -3.99 12.92 7.96
C GLY A 103 -3.39 13.65 9.17
N TYR A 104 -2.77 12.90 10.09
CA TYR A 104 -2.06 13.48 11.23
C TYR A 104 -0.89 14.37 10.77
N LYS A 105 -0.08 13.89 9.82
CA LYS A 105 1.03 14.65 9.24
C LYS A 105 0.55 15.96 8.60
N TYR A 106 -0.59 15.95 7.91
CA TYR A 106 -1.15 17.16 7.33
C TYR A 106 -1.53 18.18 8.41
N LEU A 107 -2.28 17.75 9.43
CA LEU A 107 -2.75 18.62 10.51
C LEU A 107 -1.59 19.16 11.36
N PHE A 108 -0.78 18.27 11.93
CA PHE A 108 0.15 18.60 13.01
C PHE A 108 1.63 18.44 12.62
N GLY A 109 1.92 17.78 11.51
CA GLY A 109 3.29 17.58 11.02
C GLY A 109 4.11 16.59 11.86
N PHE A 110 5.29 16.25 11.36
CA PHE A 110 6.25 15.38 12.04
C PHE A 110 7.64 16.01 12.10
N GLY A 111 8.29 15.98 13.27
CA GLY A 111 9.65 16.50 13.42
C GLY A 111 9.80 17.93 12.89
N LYS A 112 10.66 18.14 11.90
CA LYS A 112 10.90 19.45 11.26
C LYS A 112 9.71 19.98 10.45
N ASP A 113 8.76 19.14 10.10
CA ASP A 113 7.59 19.50 9.29
C ASP A 113 6.43 20.06 10.15
N LYS A 114 6.56 20.08 11.48
CA LYS A 114 5.56 20.62 12.40
C LYS A 114 5.22 22.09 12.10
N ASP A 115 6.23 22.90 11.79
CA ASP A 115 6.04 24.33 11.52
C ASP A 115 5.31 24.59 10.18
N ASN A 116 5.36 23.62 9.27
CA ASN A 116 4.71 23.72 7.97
C ASN A 116 3.28 23.17 7.96
N ALA A 117 2.86 22.49 9.04
CA ALA A 117 1.56 21.84 9.14
C ALA A 117 0.42 22.88 9.16
N ILE A 118 -0.77 22.48 8.69
CA ILE A 118 -1.87 23.45 8.57
C ILE A 118 -2.30 23.99 9.94
N TRP A 119 -2.24 23.17 10.99
CA TRP A 119 -2.60 23.60 12.35
C TRP A 119 -1.63 24.65 12.91
N ALA A 120 -0.33 24.53 12.60
CA ALA A 120 0.67 25.52 13.02
C ALA A 120 0.42 26.88 12.34
N LYS A 121 0.14 26.86 11.03
CA LYS A 121 -0.24 28.07 10.27
C LYS A 121 -1.51 28.71 10.81
N PHE A 122 -2.52 27.88 11.13
CA PHE A 122 -3.77 28.32 11.75
C PHE A 122 -3.55 28.98 13.10
N LYS A 123 -2.74 28.36 13.97
CA LYS A 123 -2.40 28.88 15.30
C LYS A 123 -1.73 30.25 15.24
N ILE A 124 -0.85 30.48 14.26
CA ILE A 124 -0.22 31.80 14.06
C ILE A 124 -1.30 32.86 13.79
N LEU A 125 -2.20 32.59 12.84
CA LEU A 125 -3.30 33.51 12.51
C LEU A 125 -4.26 33.71 13.70
N ALA A 126 -4.61 32.65 14.43
CA ALA A 126 -5.47 32.73 15.60
C ALA A 126 -4.88 33.63 16.71
N LYS A 127 -3.55 33.58 16.92
CA LYS A 127 -2.86 34.48 17.86
C LYS A 127 -2.91 35.94 17.44
N GLU A 128 -2.90 36.23 16.14
CA GLU A 128 -3.01 37.60 15.65
C GLU A 128 -4.40 38.20 15.89
N ILE A 129 -5.45 37.36 15.87
CA ILE A 129 -6.83 37.76 16.20
C ILE A 129 -7.02 37.94 17.71
N ASN A 130 -6.23 37.22 18.52
CA ASN A 130 -6.18 37.34 19.98
C ASN A 130 -7.53 37.09 20.69
N ASP A 131 -8.34 36.16 20.17
CA ASP A 131 -9.57 35.69 20.83
C ASP A 131 -9.24 34.64 21.90
N SER A 132 -9.51 34.95 23.18
CA SER A 132 -9.10 34.12 24.32
C SER A 132 -9.77 32.74 24.35
N GLU A 133 -11.03 32.68 23.92
CA GLU A 133 -11.79 31.45 23.83
C GLU A 133 -11.21 30.53 22.73
N LEU A 134 -10.96 31.07 21.54
CA LEU A 134 -10.31 30.37 20.42
C LEU A 134 -8.97 29.77 20.84
N LEU A 135 -8.11 30.57 21.49
CA LEU A 135 -6.81 30.10 21.95
C LEU A 135 -6.92 28.99 22.99
N THR A 136 -7.94 29.05 23.86
CA THR A 136 -8.20 28.00 24.87
C THR A 136 -8.62 26.69 24.21
N ASP A 137 -9.52 26.74 23.24
CA ASP A 137 -9.98 25.53 22.54
C ASP A 137 -8.90 24.94 21.62
N ILE A 138 -8.05 25.78 21.00
CA ILE A 138 -6.85 25.33 20.27
C ILE A 138 -5.93 24.50 21.18
N ASN A 139 -5.66 24.97 22.40
CA ASN A 139 -4.76 24.27 23.32
C ASN A 139 -5.29 22.87 23.71
N LYS A 140 -6.62 22.69 23.81
CA LYS A 140 -7.22 21.37 24.09
C LYS A 140 -6.96 20.39 22.95
N ILE A 141 -7.13 20.83 21.70
CA ILE A 141 -6.88 19.99 20.51
C ILE A 141 -5.39 19.66 20.40
N GLU A 142 -4.49 20.61 20.68
CA GLU A 142 -3.05 20.37 20.68
C GLU A 142 -2.62 19.35 21.75
N GLN A 143 -3.27 19.35 22.91
CA GLN A 143 -3.02 18.34 23.94
C GLN A 143 -3.38 16.94 23.43
N GLN A 144 -4.54 16.78 22.80
CA GLN A 144 -4.94 15.49 22.22
C GLN A 144 -4.00 15.03 21.09
N ALA A 145 -3.57 15.96 20.24
CA ALA A 145 -2.60 15.68 19.19
C ALA A 145 -1.27 15.18 19.77
N LYS A 146 -0.81 15.78 20.88
CA LYS A 146 0.41 15.34 21.59
C LYS A 146 0.24 13.95 22.22
N GLU A 147 -0.93 13.67 22.81
CA GLU A 147 -1.25 12.34 23.36
C GLU A 147 -1.25 11.27 22.26
N PHE A 148 -1.81 11.59 21.09
CA PHE A 148 -1.77 10.73 19.91
C PHE A 148 -0.33 10.50 19.42
N GLU A 149 0.48 11.56 19.28
CA GLU A 149 1.87 11.44 18.82
C GLU A 149 2.70 10.49 19.70
N ASN A 150 2.56 10.65 21.01
CA ASN A 150 3.31 9.86 21.99
C ASN A 150 2.92 8.38 22.02
N SER A 151 1.71 8.04 21.54
CA SER A 151 1.14 6.69 21.66
C SER A 151 1.11 5.94 20.33
N TYR A 152 0.95 6.66 19.21
CA TYR A 152 0.55 6.05 17.94
C TYR A 152 1.26 6.58 16.69
N ALA A 153 2.12 7.59 16.82
CA ALA A 153 2.84 8.19 15.68
C ALA A 153 4.36 8.29 15.93
N LEU A 154 4.93 7.21 16.50
CA LEU A 154 6.35 7.10 16.80
C LEU A 154 7.17 6.95 15.49
N SER A 155 8.49 7.05 15.58
CA SER A 155 9.37 6.91 14.40
C SER A 155 9.18 5.58 13.68
N THR A 156 8.96 4.49 14.43
CA THR A 156 8.65 3.16 13.90
C THR A 156 7.37 3.13 13.07
N ASP A 157 6.37 3.92 13.44
CA ASP A 157 5.09 3.99 12.71
C ASP A 157 5.22 4.73 11.37
N LYS A 158 6.25 5.58 11.22
CA LYS A 158 6.56 6.26 9.96
C LYS A 158 7.19 5.30 8.96
N ASP A 159 8.07 4.43 9.45
CA ASP A 159 8.70 3.40 8.63
C ASP A 159 7.65 2.40 8.12
N THR A 160 6.70 1.99 8.97
CA THR A 160 5.59 1.11 8.55
C THR A 160 4.66 1.75 7.52
N ARG A 161 4.40 3.06 7.61
CA ARG A 161 3.66 3.81 6.59
C ARG A 161 4.36 3.79 5.24
N ASN A 162 5.68 3.90 5.22
CA ASN A 162 6.46 3.85 3.97
C ASN A 162 6.46 2.43 3.38
N LEU A 163 6.61 1.40 4.21
CA LEU A 163 6.49 -0.01 3.81
C LEU A 163 5.12 -0.32 3.18
N SER A 164 4.07 0.37 3.66
CA SER A 164 2.70 0.16 3.20
C SER A 164 2.41 0.71 1.80
N ILE A 165 3.07 1.80 1.39
CA ILE A 165 2.77 2.46 0.11
C ILE A 165 3.75 2.07 -0.99
N HIS A 166 5.04 1.97 -0.66
CA HIS A 166 6.10 1.96 -1.68
C HIS A 166 6.65 0.57 -2.03
N TYR A 167 6.06 -0.51 -1.49
CA TYR A 167 6.49 -1.90 -1.71
C TYR A 167 8.02 -2.03 -1.55
N ASP A 168 8.54 -2.03 -0.31
CA ASP A 168 9.99 -2.01 -0.03
C ASP A 168 10.79 -3.09 -0.76
N LEU A 169 12.00 -2.77 -1.26
CA LEU A 169 12.89 -3.70 -1.97
C LEU A 169 13.15 -5.04 -1.23
N TYR A 170 12.92 -5.09 0.07
CA TYR A 170 12.97 -6.28 0.91
C TYR A 170 11.53 -6.73 1.28
N PRO A 171 10.88 -7.55 0.43
CA PRO A 171 9.47 -7.92 0.61
C PRO A 171 9.19 -8.72 1.89
N GLN A 172 10.20 -9.37 2.48
CA GLN A 172 10.07 -10.03 3.77
C GLN A 172 9.70 -9.05 4.89
N LYS A 173 10.23 -7.82 4.86
CA LYS A 173 9.86 -6.77 5.84
C LYS A 173 8.40 -6.37 5.68
N VAL A 174 7.94 -6.26 4.43
CA VAL A 174 6.54 -5.96 4.11
C VAL A 174 5.63 -7.11 4.58
N TYR A 175 6.05 -8.36 4.37
CA TYR A 175 5.34 -9.54 4.87
C TYR A 175 5.21 -9.53 6.39
N ASP A 176 6.35 -9.40 7.09
CA ASP A 176 6.40 -9.44 8.55
C ASP A 176 5.55 -8.31 9.16
N PHE A 177 5.58 -7.13 8.55
CA PHE A 177 4.67 -6.04 8.91
C PHE A 177 3.20 -6.43 8.73
N LEU A 178 2.81 -6.93 7.55
CA LEU A 178 1.41 -7.25 7.24
C LEU A 178 0.81 -8.33 8.15
N ILE A 179 1.60 -9.35 8.54
CA ILE A 179 1.13 -10.39 9.47
C ILE A 179 1.06 -9.89 10.92
N GLN A 180 1.81 -8.84 11.26
CA GLN A 180 1.82 -8.20 12.58
C GLN A 180 0.69 -7.17 12.74
N ILE A 181 0.07 -6.72 11.65
CA ILE A 181 -1.12 -5.85 11.71
C ILE A 181 -2.21 -6.59 12.49
N GLY A 182 -2.51 -6.07 13.68
CA GLY A 182 -3.56 -6.54 14.55
C GLY A 182 -4.72 -5.56 14.59
N GLU A 183 -5.95 -6.08 14.55
CA GLU A 183 -7.19 -5.29 14.65
C GLU A 183 -7.17 -4.39 15.89
N ASP A 184 -6.83 -4.91 17.06
CA ASP A 184 -6.84 -4.12 18.31
C ASP A 184 -5.90 -2.91 18.27
N THR A 185 -4.64 -3.10 17.85
CA THR A 185 -3.64 -2.02 17.81
C THR A 185 -4.05 -0.94 16.81
N GLU A 186 -4.43 -1.35 15.60
CA GLU A 186 -4.78 -0.40 14.54
C GLU A 186 -6.09 0.31 14.85
N THR A 187 -7.13 -0.39 15.32
CA THR A 187 -8.40 0.22 15.69
C THR A 187 -8.25 1.20 16.85
N ASN A 188 -7.37 0.95 17.82
CA ASN A 188 -7.07 1.91 18.90
C ASN A 188 -6.40 3.19 18.36
N ARG A 189 -5.41 3.06 17.47
CA ARG A 189 -4.79 4.19 16.76
C ARG A 189 -5.86 4.99 16.02
N ILE A 190 -6.70 4.32 15.23
CA ILE A 190 -7.73 4.96 14.41
C ILE A 190 -8.75 5.69 15.28
N ASN A 191 -9.22 5.06 16.36
CA ASN A 191 -10.17 5.67 17.29
C ASN A 191 -9.59 6.91 17.97
N ALA A 192 -8.31 6.88 18.36
CA ALA A 192 -7.64 8.03 18.95
C ALA A 192 -7.56 9.20 17.96
N PHE A 193 -7.29 8.93 16.68
CA PHE A 193 -7.28 9.98 15.65
C PHE A 193 -8.68 10.49 15.30
N LEU A 194 -9.66 9.59 15.16
CA LEU A 194 -11.07 9.94 14.93
C LEU A 194 -11.61 10.86 16.02
N LYS A 195 -11.20 10.65 17.28
CA LYS A 195 -11.56 11.55 18.38
C LYS A 195 -11.08 12.98 18.13
N ILE A 196 -9.85 13.16 17.66
CA ILE A 196 -9.31 14.48 17.32
C ILE A 196 -10.13 15.12 16.19
N ILE A 197 -10.42 14.37 15.12
CA ILE A 197 -11.23 14.87 14.00
C ILE A 197 -12.64 15.26 14.47
N LYS A 198 -13.27 14.44 15.31
CA LYS A 198 -14.61 14.70 15.87
C LYS A 198 -14.65 15.89 16.81
N ASP A 199 -13.55 16.25 17.46
CA ASP A 199 -13.46 17.46 18.29
C ASP A 199 -13.15 18.70 17.43
N ILE A 200 -12.40 18.54 16.33
CA ILE A 200 -12.13 19.61 15.36
C ILE A 200 -13.41 20.05 14.62
N LEU A 201 -14.30 19.13 14.22
CA LEU A 201 -15.49 19.48 13.44
C LEU A 201 -16.43 20.49 14.16
N PRO A 202 -16.88 20.26 15.41
CA PRO A 202 -17.65 21.25 16.19
C PRO A 202 -16.85 22.52 16.50
N PHE A 203 -15.54 22.40 16.75
CA PHE A 203 -14.66 23.54 16.94
C PHE A 203 -14.70 24.48 15.71
N LEU A 204 -14.52 23.93 14.51
CA LEU A 204 -14.55 24.72 13.27
C LEU A 204 -15.94 25.33 13.04
N HIS A 205 -17.01 24.56 13.24
CA HIS A 205 -18.37 25.07 13.09
C HIS A 205 -18.67 26.24 14.04
N LYS A 206 -18.29 26.12 15.32
CA LYS A 206 -18.42 27.18 16.33
C LYS A 206 -17.74 28.47 15.88
N TYR A 207 -16.49 28.40 15.41
CA TYR A 207 -15.73 29.60 15.06
C TYR A 207 -16.08 30.17 13.68
N ILE A 208 -16.55 29.34 12.75
CA ILE A 208 -17.18 29.80 11.50
C ILE A 208 -18.39 30.70 11.82
N LEU A 209 -19.26 30.27 12.74
CA LEU A 209 -20.39 31.09 13.17
C LEU A 209 -19.96 32.34 13.95
N LYS A 210 -19.05 32.19 14.91
CA LYS A 210 -18.56 33.30 15.75
C LYS A 210 -17.92 34.42 14.92
N PHE A 211 -17.10 34.07 13.94
CA PHE A 211 -16.41 35.03 13.06
C PHE A 211 -17.20 35.37 11.80
N GLN A 212 -18.45 34.89 11.68
CA GLN A 212 -19.34 35.15 10.55
C GLN A 212 -18.69 34.84 9.19
N ILE A 213 -17.94 33.73 9.13
CA ILE A 213 -17.21 33.34 7.93
C ILE A 213 -18.25 32.98 6.85
N PRO A 214 -18.22 33.62 5.67
CA PRO A 214 -19.22 33.38 4.63
C PRO A 214 -19.08 31.96 4.08
N LEU A 215 -20.14 31.18 4.20
CA LEU A 215 -20.28 29.88 3.55
C LEU A 215 -21.30 29.98 2.41
N ILE A 216 -20.88 29.56 1.23
CA ILE A 216 -21.73 29.41 0.06
C ILE A 216 -22.49 28.11 0.21
N TYR A 217 -23.75 28.21 0.63
CA TYR A 217 -24.68 27.09 0.63
C TYR A 217 -25.26 26.96 -0.77
N SER A 218 -24.68 26.07 -1.58
CA SER A 218 -25.25 25.72 -2.87
C SER A 218 -26.48 24.83 -2.64
N THR A 219 -27.63 25.23 -3.20
CA THR A 219 -28.80 24.34 -3.33
C THR A 219 -28.62 23.34 -4.47
N ASP A 220 -27.65 23.58 -5.37
CA ASP A 220 -27.30 22.67 -6.42
C ASP A 220 -26.38 21.59 -5.83
N ASN A 221 -26.88 20.35 -5.79
CA ASN A 221 -26.14 19.15 -5.40
C ASN A 221 -24.92 18.94 -6.31
N TYR A 222 -23.83 19.72 -6.16
CA TYR A 222 -22.54 19.64 -6.87
C TYR A 222 -22.57 18.78 -8.16
N ASN A 223 -23.46 19.09 -9.12
CA ASN A 223 -23.79 18.29 -10.30
C ASN A 223 -23.64 16.74 -10.18
N ILE A 224 -24.15 16.13 -9.11
CA ILE A 224 -24.02 14.67 -8.85
C ILE A 224 -25.04 13.83 -9.67
N ASP A 225 -26.12 14.45 -10.17
CA ASP A 225 -27.35 13.80 -10.69
C ASP A 225 -27.16 12.94 -11.98
N VAL A 226 -26.10 13.15 -12.76
CA VAL A 226 -25.73 12.24 -13.88
C VAL A 226 -24.61 11.27 -13.49
N ARG A 227 -23.73 11.65 -12.56
CA ARG A 227 -22.59 10.85 -12.12
C ARG A 227 -22.99 9.68 -11.23
N GLU A 228 -24.10 9.79 -10.49
CA GLU A 228 -24.69 8.67 -9.76
C GLU A 228 -25.04 7.49 -10.66
N LYS A 229 -25.50 7.75 -11.89
CA LYS A 229 -25.84 6.71 -12.87
C LYS A 229 -24.62 6.01 -13.48
N ILE A 230 -23.45 6.66 -13.46
CA ILE A 230 -22.18 6.13 -13.98
C ILE A 230 -21.24 5.71 -12.82
N ASN A 231 -21.68 5.80 -11.55
CA ASN A 231 -20.91 5.32 -10.40
C ASN A 231 -21.06 3.80 -10.16
N TYR A 232 -20.99 3.05 -11.25
CA TYR A 232 -21.23 1.62 -11.28
C TYR A 232 -20.24 0.94 -12.23
N PHE A 233 -19.62 -0.12 -11.75
CA PHE A 233 -18.88 -1.06 -12.57
C PHE A 233 -19.63 -2.40 -12.55
N PRO A 234 -19.93 -3.00 -13.71
CA PRO A 234 -20.70 -4.24 -13.77
C PRO A 234 -19.91 -5.43 -13.21
N ASP A 235 -20.27 -5.84 -11.99
CA ASP A 235 -19.73 -7.03 -11.30
C ASP A 235 -20.30 -8.35 -11.85
N GLY A 236 -21.40 -8.28 -12.60
CA GLY A 236 -22.09 -9.48 -13.08
C GLY A 236 -22.79 -10.23 -11.94
N ASN A 237 -23.61 -9.53 -11.16
CA ASN A 237 -24.35 -10.07 -10.01
C ASN A 237 -23.44 -10.68 -8.93
N ASN A 238 -22.48 -9.89 -8.42
CA ASN A 238 -21.48 -10.28 -7.42
C ASN A 238 -20.50 -11.38 -7.86
N LYS A 239 -20.43 -11.70 -9.15
CA LYS A 239 -19.52 -12.72 -9.67
C LYS A 239 -18.06 -12.30 -9.48
N LEU A 240 -17.69 -11.12 -9.93
CA LEU A 240 -16.35 -10.57 -9.74
C LEU A 240 -16.02 -10.43 -8.25
N PHE A 241 -16.93 -9.91 -7.42
CA PHE A 241 -16.71 -9.82 -5.97
C PHE A 241 -16.36 -11.18 -5.37
N ASN A 242 -17.16 -12.22 -5.66
CA ASN A 242 -16.96 -13.57 -5.13
C ASN A 242 -15.67 -14.22 -5.66
N GLU A 243 -15.38 -14.07 -6.96
CA GLU A 243 -14.14 -14.57 -7.57
C GLU A 243 -12.91 -13.96 -6.91
N LEU A 244 -12.91 -12.63 -6.70
CA LEU A 244 -11.81 -11.95 -6.00
C LEU A 244 -11.64 -12.46 -4.57
N GLY A 245 -12.72 -12.77 -3.85
CA GLY A 245 -12.65 -13.32 -2.50
C GLY A 245 -11.95 -14.69 -2.46
N ALA A 246 -12.29 -15.57 -3.41
CA ALA A 246 -11.62 -16.86 -3.57
C ALA A 246 -10.14 -16.69 -3.93
N GLN A 247 -9.83 -15.77 -4.85
CA GLN A 247 -8.45 -15.49 -5.26
C GLN A 247 -7.62 -14.88 -4.13
N ILE A 248 -8.18 -13.98 -3.32
CA ILE A 248 -7.49 -13.42 -2.14
C ILE A 248 -7.07 -14.54 -1.19
N THR A 249 -7.96 -15.51 -0.94
CA THR A 249 -7.67 -16.65 -0.08
C THR A 249 -6.54 -17.51 -0.67
N LEU A 250 -6.63 -17.82 -1.97
CA LEU A 250 -5.61 -18.62 -2.68
C LEU A 250 -4.24 -17.93 -2.66
N TYR A 251 -4.16 -16.68 -3.10
CA TYR A 251 -2.90 -15.94 -3.20
C TYR A 251 -2.31 -15.62 -1.82
N SER A 252 -3.13 -15.41 -0.79
CA SER A 252 -2.63 -15.27 0.59
C SER A 252 -1.97 -16.55 1.09
N ASN A 253 -2.60 -17.71 0.87
CA ASN A 253 -2.02 -19.00 1.27
C ASN A 253 -0.72 -19.30 0.51
N ASN A 254 -0.68 -18.97 -0.78
CA ASN A 254 0.53 -19.12 -1.59
C ASN A 254 1.66 -18.21 -1.08
N LEU A 255 1.35 -16.96 -0.78
CA LEU A 255 2.29 -16.01 -0.20
C LEU A 255 2.87 -16.51 1.13
N ASP A 256 2.02 -17.01 2.04
CA ASP A 256 2.45 -17.58 3.33
C ASP A 256 3.40 -18.77 3.13
N SER A 257 3.07 -19.66 2.18
CA SER A 257 3.91 -20.80 1.82
C SER A 257 5.27 -20.37 1.26
N ILE A 258 5.28 -19.43 0.32
CA ILE A 258 6.50 -18.89 -0.30
C ILE A 258 7.41 -18.28 0.76
N VAL A 259 6.88 -17.39 1.60
CA VAL A 259 7.69 -16.72 2.63
C VAL A 259 8.16 -17.70 3.70
N SER A 260 7.34 -18.67 4.09
CA SER A 260 7.76 -19.75 5.00
C SER A 260 8.95 -20.54 4.44
N ASN A 261 8.93 -20.87 3.14
CA ASN A 261 10.05 -21.55 2.49
C ASN A 261 11.31 -20.68 2.44
N CYS A 262 11.18 -19.38 2.17
CA CYS A 262 12.30 -18.43 2.28
C CYS A 262 12.87 -18.33 3.69
N LYS A 263 12.05 -18.47 4.74
CA LYS A 263 12.53 -18.46 6.13
C LYS A 263 13.26 -19.75 6.51
N LYS A 264 12.85 -20.90 5.94
CA LYS A 264 13.52 -22.19 6.17
C LYS A 264 14.98 -22.21 5.70
N THR A 265 15.32 -21.51 4.61
CA THR A 265 16.71 -21.45 4.13
C THR A 265 17.63 -20.82 5.17
N LYS A 266 17.16 -19.78 5.87
CA LYS A 266 17.89 -19.16 6.98
C LYS A 266 18.07 -20.11 8.17
N ILE A 267 17.05 -20.89 8.51
CA ILE A 267 17.16 -21.93 9.56
C ILE A 267 18.21 -22.97 9.19
N VAL A 268 18.28 -23.37 7.92
CA VAL A 268 19.30 -24.33 7.43
C VAL A 268 20.70 -23.69 7.52
N GLN A 269 20.85 -22.43 7.13
CA GLN A 269 22.12 -21.69 7.29
C GLN A 269 22.59 -21.67 8.75
N ASP A 270 21.69 -21.28 9.67
CA ASP A 270 22.01 -21.16 11.09
C ASP A 270 22.33 -22.52 11.74
N LYS A 271 21.58 -23.57 11.41
CA LYS A 271 21.76 -24.91 12.01
C LYS A 271 23.00 -25.63 11.51
N PHE A 272 23.30 -25.52 10.22
CA PHE A 272 24.38 -26.27 9.58
C PHE A 272 25.69 -25.48 9.44
N LYS A 273 25.72 -24.21 9.88
CA LYS A 273 26.90 -23.32 9.80
C LYS A 273 27.55 -23.38 8.41
N LEU A 274 26.74 -23.15 7.39
CA LEU A 274 27.14 -23.27 6.00
C LEU A 274 28.25 -22.26 5.70
N GLY A 275 29.22 -22.65 4.86
CA GLY A 275 30.27 -21.73 4.42
C GLY A 275 29.72 -20.59 3.56
N GLU A 276 30.42 -19.45 3.54
CA GLU A 276 30.01 -18.21 2.86
C GLU A 276 29.60 -18.43 1.40
N THR A 277 30.30 -19.32 0.69
CA THR A 277 29.98 -19.65 -0.70
C THR A 277 28.60 -20.28 -0.86
N PHE A 278 28.23 -21.22 0.01
CA PHE A 278 26.91 -21.87 -0.05
C PHE A 278 25.81 -20.93 0.42
N GLU A 279 26.10 -20.11 1.43
CA GLU A 279 25.21 -19.05 1.89
C GLU A 279 24.87 -18.07 0.76
N GLY A 280 25.89 -17.58 0.03
CA GLY A 280 25.71 -16.68 -1.10
C GLY A 280 24.84 -17.27 -2.21
N ARG A 281 24.98 -18.56 -2.51
CA ARG A 281 24.15 -19.25 -3.52
C ARG A 281 22.69 -19.35 -3.09
N LEU A 282 22.44 -19.73 -1.83
CA LEU A 282 21.09 -19.74 -1.27
C LEU A 282 20.46 -18.34 -1.29
N GLN A 283 21.23 -17.29 -0.97
CA GLN A 283 20.75 -15.91 -1.03
C GLN A 283 20.38 -15.49 -2.47
N THR A 284 21.11 -15.94 -3.49
CA THR A 284 20.76 -15.69 -4.89
C THR A 284 19.40 -16.28 -5.26
N ILE A 285 19.12 -17.52 -4.84
CA ILE A 285 17.82 -18.18 -5.06
C ILE A 285 16.71 -17.46 -4.27
N VAL A 286 16.96 -17.06 -3.02
CA VAL A 286 15.98 -16.32 -2.22
C VAL A 286 15.64 -14.96 -2.87
N LYS A 287 16.64 -14.25 -3.39
CA LYS A 287 16.45 -12.96 -4.08
C LYS A 287 15.64 -13.09 -5.35
N SER A 288 15.74 -14.19 -6.11
CA SER A 288 14.88 -14.39 -7.29
C SER A 288 13.41 -14.64 -6.94
N ILE A 289 13.11 -15.03 -5.69
CA ILE A 289 11.74 -15.22 -5.21
C ILE A 289 11.05 -13.88 -4.85
N TYR A 290 11.82 -12.84 -4.53
CA TYR A 290 11.29 -11.56 -4.00
C TYR A 290 10.27 -10.89 -4.90
N LEU A 291 10.48 -10.92 -6.21
CA LEU A 291 9.51 -10.39 -7.16
C LEU A 291 8.16 -11.11 -7.08
N GLY A 292 8.18 -12.45 -6.98
CA GLY A 292 6.96 -13.23 -6.77
C GLY A 292 6.21 -12.76 -5.52
N VAL A 293 6.91 -12.51 -4.42
CA VAL A 293 6.32 -11.99 -3.18
C VAL A 293 5.69 -10.61 -3.39
N HIS A 294 6.37 -9.70 -4.09
CA HIS A 294 5.82 -8.38 -4.44
C HIS A 294 4.57 -8.45 -5.29
N ILE A 295 4.55 -9.29 -6.31
CA ILE A 295 3.39 -9.45 -7.19
C ILE A 295 2.18 -9.98 -6.40
N HIS A 296 2.40 -10.90 -5.46
CA HIS A 296 1.34 -11.36 -4.55
C HIS A 296 0.80 -10.22 -3.69
N PHE A 297 1.66 -9.34 -3.13
CA PHE A 297 1.19 -8.19 -2.36
C PHE A 297 0.35 -7.23 -3.18
N ILE A 298 0.81 -6.87 -4.37
CA ILE A 298 0.09 -5.96 -5.27
C ILE A 298 -1.27 -6.58 -5.65
N TYR A 299 -1.30 -7.88 -5.96
CA TYR A 299 -2.54 -8.59 -6.27
C TYR A 299 -3.53 -8.53 -5.11
N LEU A 300 -3.08 -8.90 -3.91
CA LEU A 300 -3.94 -8.96 -2.73
C LEU A 300 -4.46 -7.58 -2.32
N ASP A 301 -3.63 -6.53 -2.40
CA ASP A 301 -4.05 -5.16 -2.09
C ASP A 301 -5.07 -4.67 -3.13
N LEU A 302 -4.80 -4.87 -4.42
CA LEU A 302 -5.68 -4.44 -5.50
C LEU A 302 -7.02 -5.18 -5.46
N ALA A 303 -7.02 -6.50 -5.28
CA ALA A 303 -8.23 -7.31 -5.17
C ALA A 303 -9.07 -6.90 -3.95
N SER A 304 -8.43 -6.60 -2.81
CA SER A 304 -9.11 -6.11 -1.60
C SER A 304 -9.75 -4.73 -1.83
N ALA A 305 -9.03 -3.81 -2.49
CA ALA A 305 -9.55 -2.49 -2.81
C ALA A 305 -10.72 -2.53 -3.81
N ILE A 306 -10.64 -3.42 -4.82
CA ILE A 306 -11.75 -3.64 -5.76
C ILE A 306 -12.98 -4.19 -5.04
N ARG A 307 -12.83 -5.18 -4.15
CA ARG A 307 -13.96 -5.69 -3.36
C ARG A 307 -14.58 -4.63 -2.44
N ALA A 308 -13.76 -3.76 -1.85
CA ALA A 308 -14.24 -2.61 -1.09
C ALA A 308 -15.08 -1.66 -1.96
N TYR A 309 -14.63 -1.36 -3.18
CA TYR A 309 -15.42 -0.56 -4.14
C TYR A 309 -16.76 -1.24 -4.50
N LEU A 310 -16.73 -2.53 -4.86
CA LEU A 310 -17.91 -3.27 -5.31
C LEU A 310 -18.98 -3.40 -4.22
N SER A 311 -18.57 -3.41 -2.95
CA SER A 311 -19.45 -3.47 -1.77
C SER A 311 -19.83 -2.10 -1.19
N SER A 312 -19.37 -1.00 -1.79
CA SER A 312 -19.69 0.35 -1.32
C SER A 312 -21.11 0.76 -1.66
N GLU A 313 -21.78 1.45 -0.73
CA GLU A 313 -23.20 1.80 -0.84
C GLU A 313 -23.39 3.27 -1.28
N TYR A 314 -22.48 4.16 -0.87
CA TYR A 314 -22.60 5.59 -1.15
C TYR A 314 -21.72 6.03 -2.33
N TYR A 315 -22.15 7.08 -3.04
CA TYR A 315 -21.40 7.63 -4.16
C TYR A 315 -19.97 8.01 -3.77
N PHE A 316 -19.81 8.78 -2.69
CA PHE A 316 -18.52 9.28 -2.27
C PHE A 316 -17.64 8.16 -1.66
N GLU A 317 -18.26 7.18 -0.97
CA GLU A 317 -17.58 5.95 -0.51
C GLU A 317 -16.90 5.21 -1.68
N LYS A 318 -17.62 5.06 -2.80
CA LYS A 318 -17.09 4.49 -4.04
C LYS A 318 -15.92 5.30 -4.61
N GLN A 319 -16.01 6.63 -4.65
CA GLN A 319 -14.93 7.48 -5.17
C GLN A 319 -13.66 7.36 -4.32
N LEU A 320 -13.80 7.28 -2.99
CA LEU A 320 -12.67 7.09 -2.08
C LEU A 320 -12.03 5.69 -2.24
N ASN A 321 -12.82 4.65 -2.49
CA ASN A 321 -12.26 3.34 -2.85
C ASN A 321 -11.58 3.34 -4.24
N LEU A 322 -12.09 4.08 -5.23
CA LEU A 322 -11.40 4.26 -6.52
C LEU A 322 -10.07 5.00 -6.35
N ARG A 323 -10.00 6.02 -5.49
CA ARG A 323 -8.74 6.68 -5.13
C ARG A 323 -7.72 5.66 -4.62
N ARG A 324 -8.11 4.76 -3.73
CA ARG A 324 -7.22 3.67 -3.25
C ARG A 324 -6.76 2.77 -4.39
N ILE A 325 -7.68 2.35 -5.26
CA ILE A 325 -7.37 1.52 -6.44
C ILE A 325 -6.32 2.22 -7.32
N ASN A 326 -6.50 3.51 -7.61
CA ASN A 326 -5.59 4.28 -8.45
C ASN A 326 -4.18 4.37 -7.85
N ILE A 327 -4.08 4.58 -6.54
CA ILE A 327 -2.79 4.57 -5.82
C ILE A 327 -2.11 3.22 -5.98
N ILE A 328 -2.84 2.11 -5.79
CA ILE A 328 -2.29 0.76 -5.90
C ILE A 328 -1.83 0.46 -7.33
N VAL A 329 -2.64 0.84 -8.34
CA VAL A 329 -2.30 0.66 -9.75
C VAL A 329 -1.03 1.44 -10.08
N TYR A 330 -0.92 2.70 -9.66
CA TYR A 330 0.26 3.52 -9.90
C TYR A 330 1.51 2.95 -9.22
N GLU A 331 1.47 2.78 -7.89
CA GLU A 331 2.64 2.33 -7.11
C GLU A 331 3.05 0.90 -7.47
N GLY A 332 2.06 0.01 -7.61
CA GLY A 332 2.31 -1.39 -7.96
C GLY A 332 2.90 -1.54 -9.35
N PHE A 333 2.40 -0.81 -10.34
CA PHE A 333 2.96 -0.84 -11.68
C PHE A 333 4.36 -0.22 -11.74
N ASN A 334 4.58 0.93 -11.10
CA ASN A 334 5.90 1.56 -11.02
C ASN A 334 6.95 0.61 -10.44
N HIS A 335 6.56 -0.13 -9.40
CA HIS A 335 7.43 -1.10 -8.76
C HIS A 335 7.77 -2.28 -9.68
N ILE A 336 6.79 -2.81 -10.42
CA ILE A 336 7.00 -3.96 -11.32
C ILE A 336 7.84 -3.57 -12.54
N TYR A 337 7.47 -2.50 -13.24
CA TYR A 337 7.99 -2.17 -14.57
C TYR A 337 8.61 -0.77 -14.66
N GLY A 338 8.04 0.24 -14.00
CA GLY A 338 8.51 1.63 -14.06
C GLY A 338 7.93 2.45 -15.21
N TYR A 339 7.90 3.78 -15.09
CA TYR A 339 7.32 4.67 -16.11
C TYR A 339 8.37 5.29 -17.03
N THR A 340 9.54 5.64 -16.50
CA THR A 340 10.65 6.22 -17.25
C THR A 340 11.71 5.19 -17.62
N ASP A 341 12.54 5.46 -18.62
CA ASP A 341 13.65 4.56 -19.00
C ASP A 341 14.58 4.25 -17.82
N ILE A 342 14.81 5.23 -16.95
CA ILE A 342 15.63 5.07 -15.75
C ILE A 342 14.96 4.10 -14.77
N GLU A 343 13.66 4.25 -14.53
CA GLU A 343 12.90 3.33 -13.66
C GLU A 343 12.82 1.94 -14.29
N GLN A 344 12.57 1.84 -15.60
CA GLN A 344 12.51 0.57 -16.32
C GLN A 344 13.83 -0.20 -16.29
N SER A 345 14.97 0.51 -16.39
CA SER A 345 16.29 -0.13 -16.26
C SER A 345 16.54 -0.71 -14.86
N LYS A 346 15.85 -0.17 -13.85
CA LYS A 346 15.97 -0.55 -12.44
C LYS A 346 14.81 -1.41 -11.96
N SER A 347 13.83 -1.70 -12.82
CA SER A 347 12.61 -2.38 -12.43
C SER A 347 12.85 -3.85 -12.18
N PHE A 348 12.03 -4.45 -11.33
CA PHE A 348 12.10 -5.87 -11.05
C PHE A 348 11.88 -6.70 -12.32
N TRP A 349 10.97 -6.27 -13.19
CA TRP A 349 10.76 -6.91 -14.48
C TRP A 349 12.07 -7.07 -15.26
N LYS A 350 12.83 -5.97 -15.41
CA LYS A 350 14.07 -5.99 -16.20
C LYS A 350 15.17 -6.79 -15.52
N GLN A 351 15.30 -6.65 -14.19
CA GLN A 351 16.39 -7.25 -13.43
C GLN A 351 16.19 -8.75 -13.14
N ASN A 352 14.96 -9.20 -12.93
CA ASN A 352 14.67 -10.52 -12.36
C ASN A 352 13.86 -11.46 -13.28
N ILE A 353 13.24 -10.94 -14.34
CA ILE A 353 12.51 -11.78 -15.31
C ILE A 353 13.15 -11.67 -16.69
N TYR A 354 13.11 -10.49 -17.30
CA TYR A 354 13.47 -10.31 -18.69
C TYR A 354 14.92 -10.69 -18.97
N SER A 355 15.87 -10.21 -18.17
CA SER A 355 17.30 -10.53 -18.31
C SER A 355 17.61 -12.02 -18.22
N ILE A 356 16.84 -12.77 -17.42
CA ILE A 356 17.05 -14.20 -17.16
C ILE A 356 16.42 -15.04 -18.27
N LEU A 357 15.25 -14.63 -18.78
CA LEU A 357 14.44 -15.43 -19.70
C LEU A 357 14.63 -15.08 -21.17
N ILE A 358 15.26 -13.94 -21.51
CA ILE A 358 15.42 -13.49 -22.91
C ILE A 358 16.17 -14.52 -23.79
N SER A 359 17.11 -15.26 -23.20
CA SER A 359 17.90 -16.27 -23.90
C SER A 359 17.32 -17.68 -23.78
N SER A 360 16.06 -17.82 -23.34
CA SER A 360 15.39 -19.11 -23.24
C SER A 360 15.25 -19.77 -24.61
N THR A 361 15.51 -21.08 -24.67
CA THR A 361 15.24 -21.90 -25.86
C THR A 361 13.79 -22.38 -25.92
N ASP A 362 13.02 -22.24 -24.85
CA ASP A 362 11.58 -22.55 -24.82
C ASP A 362 10.79 -21.45 -25.54
N LYS A 363 10.26 -21.79 -26.73
CA LYS A 363 9.48 -20.88 -27.56
C LYS A 363 8.22 -20.38 -26.86
N ASN A 364 7.51 -21.22 -26.10
CA ASN A 364 6.28 -20.80 -25.42
C ASN A 364 6.59 -19.77 -24.33
N LEU A 365 7.70 -19.96 -23.62
CA LEU A 365 8.16 -19.02 -22.61
C LEU A 365 8.58 -17.68 -23.24
N THR A 366 9.30 -17.72 -24.36
CA THR A 366 9.72 -16.51 -25.09
C THR A 366 8.52 -15.76 -25.67
N ASP A 367 7.54 -16.46 -26.25
CA ASP A 367 6.31 -15.85 -26.77
C ASP A 367 5.50 -15.17 -25.64
N LEU A 368 5.40 -15.82 -24.47
CA LEU A 368 4.77 -15.23 -23.28
C LEU A 368 5.54 -14.00 -22.76
N LEU A 369 6.87 -14.07 -22.72
CA LEU A 369 7.73 -12.96 -22.31
C LEU A 369 7.52 -11.73 -23.21
N VAL A 370 7.49 -11.92 -24.53
CA VAL A 370 7.28 -10.85 -25.52
C VAL A 370 5.87 -10.27 -25.40
N LYS A 371 4.85 -11.11 -25.22
CA LYS A 371 3.47 -10.66 -25.00
C LYS A 371 3.38 -9.74 -23.78
N ILE A 372 3.93 -10.17 -22.64
CA ILE A 372 3.87 -9.40 -21.39
C ILE A 372 4.71 -8.13 -21.47
N GLU A 373 5.90 -8.17 -22.06
CA GLU A 373 6.72 -6.98 -22.32
C GLU A 373 5.92 -5.91 -23.09
N ARG A 374 5.16 -6.32 -24.12
CA ARG A 374 4.32 -5.40 -24.89
C ARG A 374 3.18 -4.83 -24.02
N GLU A 375 2.48 -5.65 -23.26
CA GLU A 375 1.39 -5.19 -22.39
C GLU A 375 1.88 -4.24 -21.30
N LEU A 376 3.05 -4.50 -20.70
CA LEU A 376 3.68 -3.60 -19.74
C LEU A 376 4.08 -2.27 -20.39
N LYS A 377 4.65 -2.28 -21.59
CA LYS A 377 4.97 -1.05 -22.34
C LYS A 377 3.72 -0.21 -22.62
N GLU A 378 2.64 -0.84 -23.05
CA GLU A 378 1.36 -0.18 -23.30
C GLU A 378 0.79 0.48 -22.03
N LEU A 379 0.92 -0.17 -20.87
CA LEU A 379 0.51 0.40 -19.60
C LEU A 379 1.42 1.54 -19.12
N ALA A 380 2.72 1.46 -19.37
CA ALA A 380 3.69 2.48 -18.95
C ALA A 380 3.48 3.84 -19.62
N VAL A 381 3.05 3.84 -20.89
CA VAL A 381 2.79 5.07 -21.68
C VAL A 381 1.37 5.59 -21.54
N SER A 382 0.52 4.91 -20.77
CA SER A 382 -0.86 5.33 -20.56
C SER A 382 -0.89 6.55 -19.62
N ASP A 383 -1.23 7.74 -20.13
CA ASP A 383 -1.42 8.97 -19.33
C ASP A 383 -2.43 8.79 -18.18
N ASP A 384 -3.32 7.84 -18.39
CA ASP A 384 -4.36 7.39 -17.49
C ASP A 384 -3.82 6.66 -16.24
N ILE A 385 -2.67 6.00 -16.36
CA ILE A 385 -1.98 5.28 -15.28
C ILE A 385 -0.77 6.10 -14.81
N ASN A 386 0.04 6.62 -15.74
CA ASN A 386 1.20 7.46 -15.45
C ASN A 386 0.80 8.91 -15.12
N ASN A 387 0.00 9.07 -14.07
CA ASN A 387 -0.46 10.37 -13.61
C ASN A 387 0.13 10.72 -12.24
N MET A 388 1.37 11.22 -12.25
CA MET A 388 2.09 11.57 -11.03
C MET A 388 1.35 12.62 -10.19
N GLN A 389 0.68 13.59 -10.82
CA GLN A 389 -0.04 14.65 -10.12
C GLN A 389 -1.27 14.10 -9.39
N LEU A 390 -2.06 13.26 -10.05
CA LEU A 390 -3.21 12.59 -9.43
C LEU A 390 -2.76 11.67 -8.30
N ARG A 391 -1.66 10.92 -8.50
CA ARG A 391 -1.08 10.09 -7.44
C ARG A 391 -0.63 10.92 -6.25
N GLU A 392 0.04 12.05 -6.48
CA GLU A 392 0.53 12.92 -5.41
C GLU A 392 -0.62 13.41 -4.53
N CYS A 393 -1.69 13.98 -5.11
CA CYS A 393 -2.82 14.48 -4.34
C CYS A 393 -3.66 13.35 -3.71
N SER A 394 -3.66 12.16 -4.32
CA SER A 394 -4.35 10.98 -3.77
C SER A 394 -3.62 10.39 -2.56
N VAL A 395 -2.29 10.47 -2.50
CA VAL A 395 -1.52 9.95 -1.35
C VAL A 395 -1.32 11.01 -0.27
N HIS A 396 -1.06 12.25 -0.66
CA HIS A 396 -0.62 13.31 0.25
C HIS A 396 -1.60 14.49 0.23
N TYR A 397 -2.26 14.76 1.37
CA TYR A 397 -3.10 15.96 1.55
C TYR A 397 -2.31 17.27 1.45
N ARG A 398 -0.97 17.19 1.60
CA ARG A 398 -0.03 18.26 1.31
C ARG A 398 1.28 17.67 0.82
N PHE A 399 1.79 18.23 -0.27
CA PHE A 399 3.11 17.89 -0.80
C PHE A 399 3.99 19.14 -0.85
N LYS A 400 5.08 19.14 -0.09
CA LYS A 400 5.88 20.34 0.18
C LYS A 400 4.97 21.46 0.70
N ASP A 401 4.91 22.60 0.02
CA ASP A 401 4.07 23.74 0.41
C ASP A 401 2.68 23.73 -0.24
N ARG A 402 2.42 22.80 -1.17
CA ARG A 402 1.14 22.69 -1.88
C ARG A 402 0.12 21.94 -1.04
N ASP A 403 -1.00 22.57 -0.79
CA ASP A 403 -2.18 21.93 -0.25
C ASP A 403 -2.93 21.19 -1.36
N ASN A 404 -3.27 19.93 -1.12
CA ASN A 404 -3.90 19.06 -2.10
C ASN A 404 -5.36 18.73 -1.75
N THR A 405 -5.93 19.28 -0.68
CA THR A 405 -7.28 18.89 -0.21
C THR A 405 -8.37 19.23 -1.24
N LEU A 406 -8.33 20.45 -1.78
CA LEU A 406 -9.24 20.88 -2.85
C LEU A 406 -8.99 20.13 -4.17
N THR A 407 -7.71 19.96 -4.56
CA THR A 407 -7.34 19.19 -5.75
C THR A 407 -7.83 17.74 -5.66
N LEU A 408 -7.69 17.13 -4.48
CA LEU A 408 -8.14 15.77 -4.20
C LEU A 408 -9.67 15.68 -4.31
N PHE A 409 -10.42 16.59 -3.67
CA PHE A 409 -11.87 16.63 -3.81
C PHE A 409 -12.30 16.73 -5.28
N ASN A 410 -11.69 17.65 -6.02
CA ASN A 410 -11.98 17.86 -7.43
C ASN A 410 -11.62 16.65 -8.31
N ALA A 411 -10.57 15.89 -7.94
CA ALA A 411 -10.25 14.63 -8.60
C ALA A 411 -11.28 13.53 -8.28
N LEU A 412 -11.69 13.40 -7.03
CA LEU A 412 -12.67 12.39 -6.59
C LEU A 412 -13.99 12.55 -7.33
N VAL A 413 -14.53 13.77 -7.42
CA VAL A 413 -15.82 13.99 -8.10
C VAL A 413 -15.73 13.76 -9.62
N LYS A 414 -14.56 13.94 -10.24
CA LYS A 414 -14.34 13.76 -11.68
C LYS A 414 -13.97 12.33 -12.07
N THR A 415 -13.66 11.46 -11.10
CA THR A 415 -13.19 10.11 -11.36
C THR A 415 -14.29 9.26 -12.00
N ASN A 416 -13.95 8.55 -13.08
CA ASN A 416 -14.88 7.67 -13.79
C ASN A 416 -14.59 6.20 -13.42
N PRO A 417 -15.52 5.48 -12.76
CA PRO A 417 -15.25 4.12 -12.31
C PRO A 417 -14.99 3.15 -13.45
N LEU A 418 -15.65 3.29 -14.60
CA LEU A 418 -15.41 2.38 -15.73
C LEU A 418 -13.97 2.49 -16.22
N ILE A 419 -13.43 3.71 -16.28
CA ILE A 419 -12.07 3.98 -16.71
C ILE A 419 -11.08 3.40 -15.68
N GLU A 420 -11.23 3.76 -14.40
CA GLU A 420 -10.28 3.33 -13.35
C GLU A 420 -10.34 1.82 -13.08
N MET A 421 -11.54 1.23 -13.05
CA MET A 421 -11.69 -0.21 -12.87
C MET A 421 -11.15 -0.99 -14.07
N ASN A 422 -11.31 -0.50 -15.31
CA ASN A 422 -10.70 -1.16 -16.46
C ASN A 422 -9.16 -1.17 -16.36
N LYS A 423 -8.53 -0.09 -15.89
CA LYS A 423 -7.08 -0.06 -15.63
C LYS A 423 -6.69 -1.08 -14.56
N ALA A 424 -7.43 -1.08 -13.44
CA ALA A 424 -7.22 -2.02 -12.35
C ALA A 424 -7.33 -3.48 -12.82
N MET A 425 -8.36 -3.80 -13.61
CA MET A 425 -8.58 -5.14 -14.15
C MET A 425 -7.50 -5.56 -15.16
N LYS A 426 -6.94 -4.64 -15.95
CA LYS A 426 -5.79 -4.93 -16.81
C LYS A 426 -4.58 -5.34 -15.98
N LEU A 427 -4.22 -4.54 -14.97
CA LEU A 427 -3.11 -4.89 -14.08
C LEU A 427 -3.38 -6.23 -13.38
N LEU A 428 -4.54 -6.40 -12.77
CA LEU A 428 -4.91 -7.61 -12.04
C LEU A 428 -4.84 -8.89 -12.90
N LYS A 429 -5.12 -8.81 -14.21
CA LYS A 429 -4.99 -9.93 -15.16
C LYS A 429 -3.54 -10.26 -15.50
N ILE A 430 -2.65 -9.28 -15.52
CA ILE A 430 -1.22 -9.47 -15.84
C ILE A 430 -0.46 -10.07 -14.66
N LEU A 431 -0.82 -9.73 -13.41
CA LEU A 431 -0.10 -10.19 -12.21
C LEU A 431 0.04 -11.73 -12.12
N PRO A 432 -1.00 -12.56 -12.37
CA PRO A 432 -0.85 -14.02 -12.41
C PRO A 432 0.15 -14.50 -13.48
N GLU A 433 0.15 -13.88 -14.66
CA GLU A 433 1.09 -14.25 -15.73
C GLU A 433 2.53 -13.88 -15.35
N LEU A 434 2.73 -12.76 -14.64
CA LEU A 434 4.03 -12.39 -14.06
C LEU A 434 4.50 -13.37 -12.98
N ILE A 435 3.58 -13.89 -12.14
CA ILE A 435 3.92 -14.94 -11.16
C ILE A 435 4.41 -16.21 -11.88
N ASN A 436 3.76 -16.57 -13.00
CA ASN A 436 4.19 -17.70 -13.81
C ASN A 436 5.59 -17.48 -14.40
N LEU A 437 5.85 -16.33 -15.02
CA LEU A 437 7.18 -15.99 -15.53
C LEU A 437 8.24 -15.96 -14.43
N ASN A 438 7.91 -15.41 -13.26
CA ASN A 438 8.83 -15.41 -12.12
C ASN A 438 9.15 -16.83 -11.63
N THR A 439 8.19 -17.75 -11.68
CA THR A 439 8.44 -19.17 -11.33
C THR A 439 9.45 -19.80 -12.30
N ASN A 440 9.31 -19.51 -13.59
CA ASN A 440 10.26 -19.97 -14.61
C ASN A 440 11.65 -19.34 -14.41
N SER A 441 11.73 -18.04 -14.11
CA SER A 441 13.02 -17.38 -13.85
C SER A 441 13.71 -17.93 -12.60
N ILE A 442 12.97 -18.23 -11.52
CA ILE A 442 13.50 -18.93 -10.34
C ILE A 442 14.07 -20.30 -10.72
N SER A 443 13.37 -21.06 -11.57
CA SER A 443 13.84 -22.39 -12.01
C SER A 443 15.17 -22.29 -12.77
N VAL A 444 15.31 -21.30 -13.67
CA VAL A 444 16.56 -21.06 -14.42
C VAL A 444 17.70 -20.68 -13.46
N VAL A 445 17.44 -19.80 -12.50
CA VAL A 445 18.43 -19.42 -11.46
C VAL A 445 18.86 -20.65 -10.66
N ASN A 446 17.91 -21.47 -10.21
CA ASN A 446 18.20 -22.68 -9.45
C ASN A 446 19.05 -23.68 -10.25
N SER A 447 18.69 -23.95 -11.51
CA SER A 447 19.48 -24.83 -12.38
C SER A 447 20.91 -24.30 -12.59
N THR A 448 21.05 -22.99 -12.80
CA THR A 448 22.36 -22.35 -12.97
C THR A 448 23.22 -22.49 -11.71
N GLU A 449 22.64 -22.30 -10.52
CA GLU A 449 23.36 -22.48 -9.26
C GLU A 449 23.73 -23.94 -9.01
N LEU A 450 22.87 -24.91 -9.37
CA LEU A 450 23.18 -26.33 -9.31
C LEU A 450 24.32 -26.72 -10.25
N GLU A 451 24.35 -26.19 -11.48
CA GLU A 451 25.46 -26.41 -12.41
C GLU A 451 26.78 -25.84 -11.88
N LYS A 452 26.75 -24.64 -11.30
CA LYS A 452 27.93 -24.08 -10.61
C LYS A 452 28.39 -24.96 -9.45
N ILE A 453 27.50 -25.67 -8.76
CA ILE A 453 27.89 -26.60 -7.67
C ILE A 453 28.62 -27.79 -8.28
N LYS A 454 28.03 -28.42 -9.30
CA LYS A 454 28.64 -29.55 -10.03
C LYS A 454 30.03 -29.19 -10.56
N LEU A 455 30.18 -28.03 -11.20
CA LEU A 455 31.46 -27.55 -11.73
C LEU A 455 32.48 -27.29 -10.62
N SER A 456 32.06 -26.70 -9.49
CA SER A 456 32.94 -26.46 -8.34
C SER A 456 33.44 -27.76 -7.69
N ASN A 457 32.63 -28.82 -7.73
CA ASN A 457 32.98 -30.12 -7.17
C ASN A 457 33.75 -31.01 -8.15
N ALA A 458 33.87 -30.63 -9.43
CA ALA A 458 34.47 -31.47 -10.48
C ALA A 458 35.92 -31.89 -10.15
N ASP A 459 36.77 -30.96 -9.74
CA ASP A 459 38.16 -31.24 -9.33
C ASP A 459 38.23 -32.13 -8.08
N THR A 460 37.29 -31.97 -7.14
CA THR A 460 37.19 -32.83 -5.95
C THR A 460 36.77 -34.25 -6.34
N ILE A 461 35.81 -34.38 -7.25
CA ILE A 461 35.36 -35.66 -7.80
C ILE A 461 36.50 -36.35 -8.56
N GLU A 462 37.26 -35.62 -9.38
CA GLU A 462 38.41 -36.15 -10.12
C GLU A 462 39.53 -36.66 -9.18
N LYS A 463 39.78 -35.94 -8.09
CA LYS A 463 40.70 -36.39 -7.02
C LYS A 463 40.19 -37.63 -6.29
N ILE A 464 38.89 -37.69 -5.99
CA ILE A 464 38.27 -38.89 -5.40
C ILE A 464 38.43 -40.09 -6.33
N ASP A 465 38.20 -39.90 -7.63
CA ASP A 465 38.35 -40.96 -8.63
C ASP A 465 39.80 -41.43 -8.74
N SER A 466 40.75 -40.50 -8.69
CA SER A 466 42.18 -40.84 -8.62
C SER A 466 42.53 -41.64 -7.36
N CYS A 467 41.99 -41.26 -6.19
CA CYS A 467 42.18 -42.02 -4.95
C CYS A 467 41.55 -43.41 -5.00
N LEU A 468 40.35 -43.55 -5.57
CA LEU A 468 39.70 -44.84 -5.77
C LEU A 468 40.57 -45.76 -6.62
N MET A 469 41.12 -45.26 -7.73
CA MET A 469 42.05 -46.03 -8.58
C MET A 469 43.30 -46.48 -7.81
N MET A 470 43.88 -45.60 -6.98
CA MET A 470 45.03 -45.96 -6.15
C MET A 470 44.70 -47.06 -5.12
N ILE A 471 43.53 -46.99 -4.49
CA ILE A 471 43.05 -47.97 -3.50
C ILE A 471 42.77 -49.32 -4.19
N GLU A 472 42.14 -49.30 -5.37
CA GLU A 472 41.92 -50.50 -6.17
C GLU A 472 43.24 -51.22 -6.52
N GLN A 473 44.30 -50.45 -6.80
CA GLN A 473 45.64 -50.97 -7.12
C GLN A 473 46.50 -51.31 -5.88
N ALA A 474 46.12 -50.84 -4.68
CA ALA A 474 46.92 -51.03 -3.48
C ALA A 474 46.90 -52.49 -3.00
N ASN A 475 48.05 -53.00 -2.55
CA ASN A 475 48.17 -54.37 -2.06
C ASN A 475 47.85 -54.42 -0.54
N VAL A 476 46.56 -54.40 -0.22
CA VAL A 476 45.99 -54.36 1.14
C VAL A 476 44.90 -55.41 1.29
N ASP A 477 44.50 -55.68 2.54
CA ASP A 477 43.42 -56.61 2.89
C ASP A 477 42.15 -56.38 2.03
N PRO A 478 41.59 -57.42 1.38
CA PRO A 478 40.46 -57.28 0.47
C PRO A 478 39.18 -56.75 1.14
N GLU A 479 38.92 -57.13 2.39
CA GLU A 479 37.70 -56.72 3.11
C GLU A 479 37.78 -55.25 3.51
N LEU A 480 38.94 -54.80 4.00
CA LEU A 480 39.21 -53.40 4.28
C LEU A 480 39.16 -52.54 3.00
N LYS A 481 39.68 -53.05 1.88
CA LYS A 481 39.63 -52.37 0.57
C LYS A 481 38.19 -52.14 0.13
N LEU A 482 37.35 -53.19 0.16
CA LEU A 482 35.94 -53.10 -0.24
C LEU A 482 35.18 -52.07 0.59
N LYS A 483 35.31 -52.13 1.93
CA LYS A 483 34.66 -51.20 2.85
C LYS A 483 35.09 -49.75 2.64
N THR A 484 36.36 -49.54 2.31
CA THR A 484 36.90 -48.21 2.03
C THR A 484 36.34 -47.66 0.71
N ILE A 485 36.28 -48.47 -0.35
CA ILE A 485 35.68 -48.10 -1.63
C ILE A 485 34.19 -47.76 -1.47
N GLU A 486 33.42 -48.56 -0.73
CA GLU A 486 32.01 -48.29 -0.45
C GLU A 486 31.82 -46.95 0.29
N THR A 487 32.68 -46.68 1.27
CA THR A 487 32.65 -45.43 2.04
C THR A 487 32.96 -44.22 1.15
N ILE A 488 33.99 -44.31 0.32
CA ILE A 488 34.37 -43.22 -0.60
C ILE A 488 33.29 -43.00 -1.66
N ASN A 489 32.68 -44.06 -2.19
CA ASN A 489 31.55 -43.95 -3.12
C ASN A 489 30.32 -43.32 -2.45
N ALA A 490 30.09 -43.58 -1.16
CA ALA A 490 29.03 -42.91 -0.41
C ALA A 490 29.32 -41.40 -0.26
N ILE A 491 30.58 -41.01 -0.01
CA ILE A 491 31.00 -39.60 0.03
C ILE A 491 30.84 -38.94 -1.36
N LYS A 492 31.24 -39.62 -2.44
CA LYS A 492 31.09 -39.15 -3.82
C LYS A 492 29.63 -38.87 -4.19
N LYS A 493 28.68 -39.67 -3.68
CA LYS A 493 27.23 -39.46 -3.91
C LYS A 493 26.67 -38.20 -3.23
N LEU A 494 27.41 -37.60 -2.29
CA LEU A 494 26.99 -36.40 -1.57
C LEU A 494 27.53 -35.09 -2.21
N LEU A 495 28.41 -35.20 -3.20
CA LEU A 495 29.05 -34.10 -3.94
C LEU A 495 28.44 -33.94 -5.33
#